data_AF-A0A961QVI9-F1
#
_entry.id   AF-A0A961QVI9-F1
#
_cell.length_a   1.000
_cell.length_b   1.000
_cell.length_c   1.000
_cell.angle_alpha   90.00
_cell.angle_beta   90.00
_cell.angle_gamma   90.00
#
_symmetry.space_group_name_H-M   'P 1'
#
loop_
_entity.id
_entity.type
_entity.pdbx_description
1 polymer ?
#
loop_
_entity_poly.entity_id
_entity_poly.type
_entity_poly.pdbx_seq_one_letter_code
_entity_poly.pdbx_strand_id
1 'polypeptide(L)'
;MHNPSESPQPVAPAAKPDLATAARVLADLAAQAGQQAGPVPDPLCPLPQMALARGRVHEYAGPARRTLAALTAGAAQGEGPVLWLRPGWRAEGLCPQGLTPFMPDPGALIVARCARPVDVLWSMEEALRAGCVALVVAEIAEPPDLRQVRRLHLAASEGVARNRAAGRFSPAPLGVMLAHEVADSRLSGVESRWAL
;
A
#
# COMPACT_ATOMS: atom_id res chain seq x y z
N MET A 1 23.72 50.44 -39.57
CA MET A 1 22.60 49.56 -39.19
C MET A 1 22.87 49.07 -37.78
N HIS A 2 22.27 49.70 -36.78
CA HIS A 2 22.38 49.28 -35.37
C HIS A 2 20.95 49.05 -34.89
N ASN A 3 20.63 47.80 -34.56
CA ASN A 3 19.32 47.39 -34.07
C ASN A 3 19.27 47.70 -32.57
N PRO A 4 18.34 48.53 -32.07
CA PRO A 4 18.24 48.76 -30.63
C PRO A 4 17.64 47.53 -29.97
N SER A 5 18.40 46.94 -29.05
CA SER A 5 18.00 45.83 -28.19
C SER A 5 16.75 46.19 -27.38
N GLU A 6 15.66 45.44 -27.56
CA GLU A 6 14.53 45.43 -26.64
C GLU A 6 14.95 44.80 -25.31
N SER A 7 14.99 45.61 -24.26
CA SER A 7 15.17 45.14 -22.90
C SER A 7 13.91 44.38 -22.44
N PRO A 8 14.03 43.20 -21.80
CA PRO A 8 12.87 42.44 -21.35
C PRO A 8 12.18 43.17 -20.19
N GLN A 9 10.85 43.36 -20.31
CA GLN A 9 10.06 43.94 -19.23
C GLN A 9 10.04 43.01 -18.00
N PRO A 10 10.13 43.55 -16.78
CA PRO A 10 10.07 42.75 -15.56
C PRO A 10 8.66 42.18 -15.37
N VAL A 11 8.56 40.85 -15.28
CA VAL A 11 7.34 40.16 -14.85
C VAL A 11 7.05 40.57 -13.41
N ALA A 12 5.91 41.23 -13.18
CA ALA A 12 5.50 41.67 -11.86
C ALA A 12 5.40 40.46 -10.90
N PRO A 13 5.85 40.59 -9.64
CA PRO A 13 5.73 39.51 -8.67
C PRO A 13 4.25 39.19 -8.44
N ALA A 14 3.90 37.90 -8.52
CA ALA A 14 2.54 37.45 -8.23
C ALA A 14 2.12 37.93 -6.84
N ALA A 15 1.03 38.70 -6.76
CA ALA A 15 0.52 39.22 -5.50
C ALA A 15 0.22 38.06 -4.54
N LYS A 16 0.70 38.17 -3.29
CA LYS A 16 0.40 37.17 -2.26
C LYS A 16 -1.12 37.13 -2.06
N PRO A 17 -1.75 35.95 -2.08
CA PRO A 17 -3.19 35.84 -1.92
C PRO A 17 -3.62 36.43 -0.58
N ASP A 18 -4.74 37.15 -0.57
CA ASP A 18 -5.32 37.69 0.66
C ASP A 18 -5.86 36.57 1.57
N LEU A 19 -6.07 36.92 2.84
CA LEU A 19 -6.51 35.97 3.85
C LEU A 19 -7.90 35.37 3.56
N ALA A 20 -8.78 36.14 2.91
CA ALA A 20 -10.12 35.68 2.54
C ALA A 20 -10.07 34.60 1.44
N THR A 21 -9.16 34.77 0.48
CA THR A 21 -8.88 33.81 -0.58
C THR A 21 -8.26 32.54 0.00
N ALA A 22 -7.28 32.67 0.89
CA ALA A 22 -6.69 31.53 1.58
C ALA A 22 -7.72 30.75 2.41
N ALA A 23 -8.60 31.44 3.14
CA ALA A 23 -9.65 30.82 3.94
C ALA A 23 -10.65 30.04 3.07
N ARG A 24 -11.06 30.60 1.93
CA ARG A 24 -11.95 29.93 0.98
C ARG A 24 -11.30 28.69 0.36
N VAL A 25 -10.04 28.79 -0.05
CA VAL A 25 -9.27 27.64 -0.56
C VAL A 25 -9.16 26.54 0.50
N LEU A 26 -8.88 26.89 1.77
CA LEU A 26 -8.84 25.92 2.85
C LEU A 26 -10.21 25.27 3.13
N ALA A 27 -11.29 26.04 3.07
CA ALA A 27 -12.65 25.52 3.23
C ALA A 27 -13.02 24.57 2.09
N ASP A 28 -12.68 24.93 0.84
CA ASP A 28 -12.91 24.08 -0.33
C ASP A 28 -12.08 22.80 -0.25
N LEU A 29 -10.80 22.89 0.14
CA LEU A 29 -9.94 21.72 0.37
C LEU A 29 -10.46 20.84 1.51
N ALA A 30 -10.95 21.43 2.60
CA ALA A 30 -11.54 20.69 3.71
C ALA A 30 -12.86 20.01 3.33
N ALA A 31 -13.71 20.68 2.54
CA ALA A 31 -14.94 20.10 2.00
C ALA A 31 -14.64 18.95 1.02
N GLN A 32 -13.64 19.11 0.16
CA GLN A 32 -13.16 18.05 -0.73
C GLN A 32 -12.54 16.88 0.06
N ALA A 33 -11.76 17.16 1.10
CA ALA A 33 -11.22 16.13 2.00
C ALA A 33 -12.33 15.40 2.76
N GLY A 34 -13.40 16.09 3.17
CA GLY A 34 -14.59 15.50 3.78
C GLY A 34 -15.38 14.61 2.83
N GLN A 35 -15.49 14.98 1.55
CA GLN A 35 -16.09 14.13 0.50
C GLN A 35 -15.22 12.90 0.18
N GLN A 36 -13.90 13.00 0.34
CA GLN A 36 -12.97 11.86 0.26
C GLN A 36 -13.04 10.96 1.51
N ALA A 37 -13.40 11.53 2.67
CA ALA A 37 -13.59 10.83 3.95
C ALA A 37 -14.94 10.10 4.01
N GLY A 38 -15.14 9.12 3.12
CA GLY A 38 -16.21 8.13 3.26
C GLY A 38 -15.94 7.14 4.41
N PRO A 39 -16.89 6.22 4.68
CA PRO A 39 -16.74 5.24 5.76
C PRO A 39 -15.42 4.48 5.63
N VAL A 40 -14.77 4.26 6.78
CA VAL A 40 -13.56 3.45 6.88
C VAL A 40 -13.95 2.01 6.54
N PRO A 41 -13.28 1.36 5.58
CA PRO A 41 -13.58 -0.03 5.27
C PRO A 41 -13.34 -0.93 6.48
N ASP A 42 -14.17 -1.97 6.62
CA ASP A 42 -14.01 -2.93 7.70
C ASP A 42 -12.62 -3.60 7.65
N PRO A 43 -11.97 -3.79 8.80
CA PRO A 43 -10.67 -4.45 8.85
C PRO A 43 -10.76 -5.88 8.32
N LEU A 44 -9.67 -6.37 7.72
CA LEU A 44 -9.55 -7.79 7.43
C LEU A 44 -9.24 -8.53 8.73
N CYS A 45 -9.96 -9.61 9.02
CA CYS A 45 -9.75 -10.41 10.24
C CYS A 45 -9.35 -11.85 9.88
N PRO A 46 -8.06 -12.14 9.63
CA PRO A 46 -7.61 -13.50 9.29
C PRO A 46 -7.77 -14.52 10.42
N LEU A 47 -7.80 -14.03 11.67
CA LEU A 47 -7.99 -14.81 12.89
C LEU A 47 -8.91 -14.03 13.84
N PRO A 48 -9.62 -14.69 14.77
CA PRO A 48 -10.58 -14.03 15.68
C PRO A 48 -10.01 -12.85 16.48
N GLN A 49 -8.75 -12.94 16.87
CA GLN A 49 -8.04 -11.92 17.65
C GLN A 49 -7.35 -10.85 16.79
N MET A 50 -7.46 -10.92 15.46
CA MET A 50 -6.74 -10.04 14.53
C MET A 50 -7.67 -9.11 13.78
N ALA A 51 -7.27 -7.85 13.67
CA ALA A 51 -7.88 -6.86 12.80
C ALA A 51 -6.78 -6.10 12.06
N LEU A 52 -6.78 -6.19 10.73
CA LEU A 52 -5.87 -5.47 9.85
C LEU A 52 -6.62 -4.32 9.19
N ALA A 53 -6.24 -3.09 9.54
CA ALA A 53 -6.82 -1.90 8.95
C ALA A 53 -6.59 -1.86 7.43
N ARG A 54 -7.63 -1.51 6.66
CA ARG A 54 -7.50 -1.29 5.21
C ARG A 54 -6.76 0.02 4.92
N GLY A 55 -6.14 0.11 3.75
CA GLY A 55 -5.37 1.29 3.36
C GLY A 55 -4.10 1.49 4.19
N ARG A 56 -3.64 0.42 4.87
CA ARG A 56 -2.47 0.41 5.75
C ARG A 56 -1.56 -0.76 5.42
N VAL A 57 -0.33 -0.68 5.94
CA VAL A 57 0.66 -1.74 5.85
C VAL A 57 1.00 -2.30 7.22
N HIS A 58 1.04 -3.62 7.32
CA HIS A 58 1.27 -4.40 8.53
C HIS A 58 2.54 -5.24 8.39
N GLU A 59 3.05 -5.74 9.51
CA GLU A 59 4.18 -6.66 9.56
C GLU A 59 3.79 -8.01 10.15
N TYR A 60 4.23 -9.09 9.52
CA TYR A 60 4.26 -10.42 10.11
C TYR A 60 5.68 -10.85 10.44
N ALA A 61 5.90 -11.14 11.71
CA ALA A 61 7.14 -11.63 12.30
C ALA A 61 6.92 -13.03 12.89
N GLY A 62 7.99 -13.64 13.39
CA GLY A 62 8.00 -14.97 13.97
C GLY A 62 8.16 -16.11 12.95
N PRO A 63 8.35 -17.34 13.44
CA PRO A 63 8.52 -18.53 12.60
C PRO A 63 7.30 -18.81 11.71
N ALA A 64 6.09 -18.48 12.14
CA ALA A 64 4.85 -18.78 11.42
C ALA A 64 4.38 -17.66 10.46
N ARG A 65 5.17 -16.59 10.27
CA ARG A 65 4.82 -15.43 9.42
C ARG A 65 4.32 -15.78 8.01
N ARG A 66 4.87 -16.83 7.37
CA ARG A 66 4.44 -17.29 6.04
C ARG A 66 3.08 -17.99 6.09
N THR A 67 2.86 -18.82 7.10
CA THR A 67 1.56 -19.46 7.35
C THR A 67 0.50 -18.41 7.66
N LEU A 68 0.84 -17.40 8.48
CA LEU A 68 -0.06 -16.29 8.78
C LEU A 68 -0.39 -15.45 7.53
N ALA A 69 0.60 -15.20 6.66
CA ALA A 69 0.38 -14.57 5.37
C ALA A 69 -0.53 -15.40 4.45
N ALA A 70 -0.39 -16.74 4.44
CA ALA A 70 -1.28 -17.63 3.69
C ALA A 70 -2.73 -17.61 4.23
N LEU A 71 -2.92 -17.63 5.55
CA LEU A 71 -4.23 -17.47 6.18
C LEU A 71 -4.88 -16.12 5.82
N THR A 72 -4.07 -15.06 5.82
CA THR A 72 -4.51 -13.71 5.43
C THR A 72 -4.91 -13.64 3.97
N ALA A 73 -4.16 -14.31 3.08
CA ALA A 73 -4.53 -14.45 1.68
C ALA A 73 -5.87 -15.18 1.51
N GLY A 74 -6.08 -16.27 2.26
CA GLY A 74 -7.35 -16.99 2.30
C GLY A 74 -8.54 -16.14 2.75
N ALA A 75 -8.34 -15.27 3.73
CA ALA A 75 -9.37 -14.33 4.18
C ALA A 75 -9.66 -13.22 3.15
N ALA A 76 -8.63 -12.77 2.42
CA ALA A 76 -8.74 -11.66 1.46
C ALA A 76 -9.27 -12.07 0.07
N GLN A 77 -9.11 -13.34 -0.33
CA GLN A 77 -9.36 -13.78 -1.72
C GLN A 77 -10.80 -13.54 -2.21
N GLY A 78 -11.79 -13.48 -1.30
CA GLY A 78 -13.19 -13.19 -1.65
C GLY A 78 -13.46 -11.73 -2.00
N GLU A 79 -12.53 -10.83 -1.68
CA GLU A 79 -12.64 -9.39 -1.94
C GLU A 79 -11.89 -8.96 -3.21
N GLY A 80 -11.04 -9.82 -3.74
CA GLY A 80 -10.25 -9.59 -4.95
C GLY A 80 -8.93 -10.35 -4.96
N PRO A 81 -8.09 -10.12 -5.99
CA PRO A 81 -6.83 -10.82 -6.14
C PRO A 81 -5.87 -10.57 -4.98
N VAL A 82 -5.04 -11.57 -4.68
CA VAL A 82 -3.94 -11.50 -3.73
C VAL A 82 -2.63 -11.48 -4.50
N LEU A 83 -1.83 -10.43 -4.31
CA LEU A 83 -0.51 -10.31 -4.92
C LEU A 83 0.57 -10.73 -3.94
N TRP A 84 1.34 -11.76 -4.27
CA TRP A 84 2.50 -12.22 -3.50
C TRP A 84 3.79 -11.84 -4.20
N LEU A 85 4.50 -10.87 -3.63
CA LEU A 85 5.79 -10.38 -4.11
C LEU A 85 6.91 -11.14 -3.41
N ARG A 86 7.70 -11.89 -4.19
CA ARG A 86 8.84 -12.64 -3.66
C ARG A 86 10.16 -12.28 -4.33
N PRO A 87 11.29 -12.38 -3.62
CA PRO A 87 12.62 -12.34 -4.20
C PRO A 87 12.79 -13.33 -5.36
N GLY A 88 13.18 -12.83 -6.53
CA GLY A 88 13.43 -13.65 -7.73
C GLY A 88 14.76 -14.40 -7.69
N TRP A 89 15.70 -13.95 -6.85
CA TRP A 89 17.01 -14.60 -6.64
C TRP A 89 16.95 -15.76 -5.64
N ARG A 90 15.79 -16.03 -5.02
CA ARG A 90 15.60 -17.19 -4.14
C ARG A 90 14.87 -18.31 -4.88
N ALA A 91 15.42 -19.52 -4.81
CA ALA A 91 14.76 -20.72 -5.32
C ALA A 91 13.50 -21.05 -4.51
N GLU A 92 13.59 -20.92 -3.18
CA GLU A 92 12.47 -21.12 -2.25
C GLU A 92 11.32 -20.17 -2.52
N GLY A 93 10.11 -20.72 -2.58
CA GLY A 93 8.92 -19.93 -2.29
C GLY A 93 7.71 -20.81 -2.16
N LEU A 94 6.53 -20.20 -2.33
CA LEU A 94 5.27 -20.85 -2.05
C LEU A 94 5.10 -22.15 -2.83
N CYS A 95 4.83 -23.23 -2.10
CA CYS A 95 4.33 -24.48 -2.66
C CYS A 95 2.80 -24.33 -2.84
N PRO A 96 2.26 -24.33 -4.08
CA PRO A 96 0.82 -24.15 -4.29
C PRO A 96 -0.02 -25.21 -3.56
N GLN A 97 0.44 -26.46 -3.52
CA GLN A 97 -0.24 -27.53 -2.78
C GLN A 97 -0.26 -27.28 -1.27
N GLY A 98 0.81 -26.67 -0.73
CA GLY A 98 0.89 -26.30 0.68
C GLY A 98 -0.03 -25.13 1.06
N LEU A 99 -0.51 -24.35 0.09
CA LEU A 99 -1.44 -23.24 0.32
C LEU A 99 -2.90 -23.67 0.35
N THR A 100 -3.26 -24.77 -0.31
CA THR A 100 -4.66 -25.22 -0.43
C THR A 100 -5.43 -25.28 0.90
N PRO A 101 -4.84 -25.70 2.04
CA PRO A 101 -5.54 -25.69 3.33
C PRO A 101 -5.90 -24.29 3.84
N PHE A 102 -5.19 -23.25 3.38
CA PHE A 102 -5.34 -21.87 3.85
C PHE A 102 -6.05 -20.98 2.82
N MET A 103 -5.89 -21.28 1.53
CA MET A 103 -6.41 -20.50 0.41
C MET A 103 -7.24 -21.39 -0.53
N PRO A 104 -8.55 -21.52 -0.26
CA PRO A 104 -9.49 -22.31 -1.07
C PRO A 104 -9.52 -22.02 -2.58
N ASP A 105 -9.34 -20.76 -3.00
CA ASP A 105 -9.31 -20.36 -4.41
C ASP A 105 -7.88 -19.99 -4.84
N PRO A 106 -7.09 -20.93 -5.40
CA PRO A 106 -5.76 -20.63 -5.89
C PRO A 106 -5.75 -19.69 -7.10
N GLY A 107 -6.87 -19.52 -7.80
CA GLY A 107 -7.00 -18.61 -8.95
C GLY A 107 -6.92 -17.14 -8.57
N ALA A 108 -7.20 -16.81 -7.31
CA ALA A 108 -7.05 -15.46 -6.77
C ALA A 108 -5.59 -15.07 -6.48
N LEU A 109 -4.64 -16.02 -6.50
CA LEU A 109 -3.23 -15.75 -6.18
C LEU A 109 -2.42 -15.36 -7.41
N ILE A 110 -1.82 -14.17 -7.36
CA ILE A 110 -0.83 -13.70 -8.33
C ILE A 110 0.53 -13.70 -7.66
N VAL A 111 1.49 -14.49 -8.17
CA VAL A 111 2.86 -14.50 -7.65
C VAL A 111 3.77 -13.71 -8.59
N ALA A 112 4.37 -12.63 -8.09
CA ALA A 112 5.36 -11.86 -8.83
C ALA A 112 6.77 -12.07 -8.26
N ARG A 113 7.71 -12.43 -9.14
CA ARG A 113 9.13 -12.54 -8.80
C ARG A 113 9.83 -11.22 -9.07
N CYS A 114 10.30 -10.57 -8.01
CA CYS A 114 10.98 -9.29 -8.07
C CYS A 114 12.49 -9.49 -8.23
N ALA A 115 13.12 -8.86 -9.21
CA ALA A 115 14.54 -9.09 -9.51
C ALA A 115 15.48 -8.50 -8.45
N ARG A 116 15.08 -7.40 -7.79
CA ARG A 116 15.88 -6.70 -6.76
C ARG A 116 15.02 -6.35 -5.54
N PRO A 117 15.62 -6.13 -4.35
CA PRO A 117 14.89 -5.72 -3.14
C PRO A 117 14.01 -4.47 -3.35
N VAL A 118 14.53 -3.48 -4.08
CA VAL A 118 13.78 -2.25 -4.40
C VAL A 118 12.53 -2.51 -5.25
N ASP A 119 12.56 -3.53 -6.11
CA ASP A 119 11.44 -3.88 -6.98
C ASP A 119 10.27 -4.47 -6.18
N VAL A 120 10.54 -5.11 -5.02
CA VAL A 120 9.49 -5.59 -4.09
C VAL A 120 8.72 -4.41 -3.53
N LEU A 121 9.42 -3.44 -2.93
CA LEU A 121 8.78 -2.27 -2.33
C LEU A 121 8.09 -1.40 -3.39
N TRP A 122 8.70 -1.22 -4.55
CA TRP A 122 8.09 -0.48 -5.66
C TRP A 122 6.82 -1.17 -6.16
N SER A 123 6.85 -2.49 -6.41
CA SER A 123 5.68 -3.23 -6.86
C SER A 123 4.56 -3.23 -5.82
N MET A 124 4.92 -3.28 -4.53
CA MET A 124 3.96 -3.15 -3.44
C MET A 124 3.28 -1.78 -3.46
N GLU A 125 4.06 -0.71 -3.62
CA GLU A 125 3.54 0.65 -3.71
C GLU A 125 2.56 0.82 -4.88
N GLU A 126 2.92 0.36 -6.07
CA GLU A 126 2.07 0.48 -7.26
C GLU A 126 0.79 -0.35 -7.14
N ALA A 127 0.87 -1.58 -6.64
CA ALA A 127 -0.30 -2.44 -6.46
C ALA A 127 -1.28 -1.86 -5.42
N LEU A 128 -0.76 -1.35 -4.30
CA LEU A 128 -1.56 -0.68 -3.28
C LEU A 128 -2.22 0.59 -3.83
N ARG A 129 -1.47 1.42 -4.57
CA ARG A 129 -1.98 2.65 -5.19
C ARG A 129 -3.05 2.39 -6.24
N ALA A 130 -2.85 1.35 -7.05
CA ALA A 130 -3.81 0.97 -8.08
C ALA A 130 -5.16 0.56 -7.48
N GLY A 131 -5.15 0.02 -6.26
CA GLY A 131 -6.36 -0.47 -5.59
C GLY A 131 -7.03 -1.61 -6.34
N CYS A 132 -6.26 -2.42 -7.08
CA CYS A 132 -6.80 -3.52 -7.88
C CYS A 132 -6.69 -4.90 -7.22
N VAL A 133 -6.08 -4.96 -6.03
CA VAL A 133 -5.84 -6.18 -5.25
C VAL A 133 -6.38 -6.01 -3.83
N ALA A 134 -6.87 -7.08 -3.23
CA ALA A 134 -7.35 -7.06 -1.85
C ALA A 134 -6.19 -7.08 -0.84
N LEU A 135 -5.12 -7.79 -1.19
CA LEU A 135 -3.95 -7.98 -0.34
C LEU A 135 -2.67 -7.95 -1.18
N VAL A 136 -1.65 -7.25 -0.69
CA VAL A 136 -0.27 -7.41 -1.15
C VAL A 136 0.57 -8.02 -0.03
N VAL A 137 1.15 -9.18 -0.27
CA VAL A 137 2.16 -9.80 0.59
C VAL A 137 3.53 -9.54 0.01
N ALA A 138 4.42 -8.93 0.77
CA ALA A 138 5.78 -8.60 0.36
C ALA A 138 6.82 -9.33 1.22
N GLU A 139 7.57 -10.24 0.60
CA GLU A 139 8.76 -10.83 1.20
C GLU A 139 9.95 -9.88 1.03
N ILE A 140 10.34 -9.21 2.12
CA ILE A 140 11.39 -8.20 2.11
C ILE A 140 12.74 -8.77 2.55
N ALA A 141 13.82 -8.32 1.90
CA ALA A 141 15.19 -8.73 2.22
C ALA A 141 15.79 -7.86 3.33
N GLU A 142 15.52 -6.57 3.24
CA GLU A 142 16.06 -5.55 4.13
C GLU A 142 14.89 -4.74 4.69
N PRO A 143 14.97 -4.30 5.96
CA PRO A 143 13.96 -3.43 6.54
C PRO A 143 13.86 -2.11 5.75
N PRO A 144 12.67 -1.73 5.26
CA PRO A 144 12.48 -0.41 4.67
C PRO A 144 12.68 0.72 5.69
N ASP A 145 13.15 1.87 5.20
CA ASP A 145 13.20 3.09 5.98
C ASP A 145 11.79 3.69 6.21
N LEU A 146 11.67 4.64 7.15
CA LEU A 146 10.39 5.27 7.49
C LEU A 146 9.74 6.00 6.30
N ARG A 147 10.54 6.53 5.38
CA ARG A 147 10.02 7.23 4.18
C ARG A 147 9.39 6.22 3.22
N GLN A 148 10.01 5.06 3.03
CA GLN A 148 9.47 3.97 2.23
C GLN A 148 8.16 3.46 2.85
N VAL A 149 8.14 3.16 4.16
CA VAL A 149 6.91 2.70 4.82
C VAL A 149 5.79 3.75 4.76
N ARG A 150 6.12 5.04 4.96
CA ARG A 150 5.15 6.14 4.80
C ARG A 150 4.57 6.19 3.39
N ARG A 151 5.39 6.03 2.34
CA ARG A 151 4.92 6.00 0.95
C ARG A 151 3.95 4.84 0.70
N LEU A 152 4.23 3.67 1.27
CA LEU A 152 3.34 2.52 1.16
C LEU A 152 1.97 2.77 1.84
N HIS A 153 1.95 3.39 3.02
CA HIS A 153 0.68 3.78 3.66
C HIS A 153 -0.11 4.78 2.82
N LEU A 154 0.56 5.78 2.24
CA LEU A 154 -0.09 6.74 1.34
C LEU A 154 -0.64 6.06 0.09
N ALA A 155 0.12 5.14 -0.52
CA ALA A 155 -0.33 4.36 -1.67
C ALA A 155 -1.56 3.51 -1.33
N ALA A 156 -1.54 2.80 -0.20
CA ALA A 156 -2.68 1.99 0.25
C ALA A 156 -3.93 2.85 0.51
N SER A 157 -3.74 4.02 1.13
CA SER A 157 -4.83 4.98 1.37
C SER A 157 -5.39 5.54 0.05
N GLU A 158 -4.53 5.83 -0.94
CA GLU A 158 -4.93 6.28 -2.27
C GLU A 158 -5.74 5.20 -3.00
N GLY A 159 -5.34 3.93 -2.92
CA GLY A 159 -6.08 2.82 -3.52
C GLY A 159 -7.49 2.66 -2.95
N VAL A 160 -7.64 2.76 -1.63
CA VAL A 160 -8.97 2.78 -0.97
C VAL A 160 -9.79 3.97 -1.45
N ALA A 161 -9.21 5.17 -1.46
CA ALA A 161 -9.89 6.39 -1.89
C ALA A 161 -10.32 6.32 -3.37
N ARG A 162 -9.48 5.75 -4.23
CA ARG A 162 -9.76 5.54 -5.66
C ARG A 162 -10.95 4.61 -5.87
N ASN A 163 -11.00 3.48 -5.17
CA ASN A 163 -12.13 2.57 -5.27
C ASN A 163 -13.42 3.21 -4.76
N ARG A 164 -13.36 3.94 -3.64
CA ARG A 164 -14.49 4.70 -3.13
C ARG A 164 -15.00 5.73 -4.13
N ALA A 165 -14.12 6.53 -4.74
CA ALA A 165 -14.49 7.51 -5.76
C ALA A 165 -15.16 6.87 -6.98
N ALA A 166 -14.84 5.60 -7.26
CA ALA A 166 -15.49 4.80 -8.30
C ALA A 166 -16.75 4.04 -7.81
N GLY A 167 -17.25 4.32 -6.60
CA GLY A 167 -18.44 3.66 -6.02
C GLY A 167 -18.22 2.21 -5.59
N ARG A 168 -16.97 1.78 -5.43
CA ARG A 168 -16.60 0.40 -5.04
C ARG A 168 -16.10 0.35 -3.60
N PHE A 169 -16.57 -0.63 -2.84
CA PHE A 169 -16.06 -0.94 -1.50
C PHE A 169 -15.00 -2.05 -1.50
N SER A 170 -14.89 -2.80 -2.61
CA SER A 170 -13.94 -3.90 -2.80
C SER A 170 -13.27 -3.82 -4.18
N PRO A 171 -11.98 -4.17 -4.31
CA PRO A 171 -11.09 -4.55 -3.21
C PRO A 171 -10.74 -3.35 -2.30
N ALA A 172 -10.53 -3.61 -1.00
CA ALA A 172 -10.01 -2.63 -0.05
C ALA A 172 -8.54 -2.98 0.24
N PRO A 173 -7.58 -2.41 -0.50
CA PRO A 173 -6.19 -2.86 -0.48
C PRO A 173 -5.56 -2.69 0.90
N LEU A 174 -4.81 -3.70 1.34
CA LEU A 174 -3.90 -3.62 2.47
C LEU A 174 -2.59 -4.34 2.16
N GLY A 175 -1.53 -3.94 2.86
CA GLY A 175 -0.20 -4.51 2.69
C GLY A 175 0.24 -5.34 3.91
N VAL A 176 0.92 -6.45 3.67
CA VAL A 176 1.64 -7.23 4.69
C VAL A 176 3.09 -7.37 4.24
N MET A 177 4.02 -6.97 5.09
CA MET A 177 5.44 -7.24 4.91
C MET A 177 5.88 -8.36 5.84
N LEU A 178 6.71 -9.26 5.34
CA LEU A 178 7.43 -10.23 6.16
C LEU A 178 8.89 -10.29 5.73
N ALA A 179 9.81 -10.25 6.70
CA ALA A 179 11.22 -10.42 6.40
C ALA A 179 11.50 -11.87 5.97
N HIS A 180 12.17 -12.05 4.84
CA HIS A 180 12.38 -13.40 4.33
C HIS A 180 13.46 -14.17 5.10
N GLU A 181 14.53 -13.51 5.56
CA GLU A 181 15.61 -14.12 6.37
C GLU A 181 15.27 -14.15 7.87
N VAL A 182 14.92 -13.01 8.45
CA VAL A 182 14.85 -12.83 9.91
C VAL A 182 13.41 -13.01 10.39
N ALA A 183 13.18 -13.95 11.30
CA ALA A 183 11.86 -14.14 11.91
C ALA A 183 11.48 -12.98 12.83
N ASP A 184 12.41 -12.49 13.66
CA ASP A 184 12.15 -11.43 14.64
C ASP A 184 12.32 -10.02 14.06
N SER A 185 11.87 -9.80 12.82
CA SER A 185 11.91 -8.47 12.23
C SER A 185 11.10 -7.46 13.05
N ARG A 186 11.57 -6.21 13.03
CA ARG A 186 10.90 -5.10 13.68
C ARG A 186 10.85 -3.87 12.79
N LEU A 187 10.01 -3.92 11.77
CA LEU A 187 9.80 -2.80 10.85
C LEU A 187 9.21 -1.59 11.59
N SER A 188 9.80 -0.43 11.35
CA SER A 188 9.31 0.82 11.94
C SER A 188 8.24 1.46 11.06
N GLY A 189 7.22 2.06 11.69
CA GLY A 189 6.17 2.79 10.99
C GLY A 189 5.06 1.94 10.34
N VAL A 190 5.08 0.61 10.50
CA VAL A 190 3.94 -0.25 10.16
C VAL A 190 2.77 0.02 11.10
N GLU A 191 1.55 -0.21 10.63
CA GLU A 191 0.32 0.00 11.41
C GLU A 191 0.23 -0.95 12.60
N SER A 192 0.46 -2.25 12.35
CA SER A 192 0.52 -3.25 13.40
C SER A 192 1.50 -4.37 13.04
N ARG A 193 2.00 -5.03 14.08
CA ARG A 193 2.88 -6.20 13.98
C ARG A 193 2.20 -7.39 14.64
N TRP A 194 2.23 -8.53 13.96
CA TRP A 194 1.80 -9.82 14.50
C TRP A 194 2.96 -10.80 14.46
N ALA A 195 3.22 -11.47 15.58
CA ALA A 195 4.29 -12.45 15.71
C ALA A 195 3.72 -13.78 16.21
N LEU A 196 3.94 -14.84 15.43
CA LEU A 196 3.55 -16.22 15.72
C LEU A 196 4.72 -17.16 15.45
#